data_AF-A0A8C8CBL9-F1
#
_entry.id   AF-A0A8C8CBL9-F1
#
_cell.length_a   1.000
_cell.length_b   1.000
_cell.length_c   1.000
_cell.angle_alpha   90.00
_cell.angle_beta   90.00
_cell.angle_gamma   90.00
#
_symmetry.space_group_name_H-M   'P 1'
#
loop_
_entity.id
_entity.type
_entity.pdbx_description
1 polymer ?
#
loop_
_entity_poly.entity_id
_entity_poly.type
_entity_poly.pdbx_seq_one_letter_code
_entity_poly.pdbx_strand_id
1 'polypeptide(L)'
;MVGTFPLLSVQPMRGLVDEKIQVVVRNLPPALSVTLHSLHHSEDNDFWEAFGHYTSNDQGMVTVAKDASLGGTYEGAEPMGLLWSMQPVAGSRTGLRLRKMDVLTPMVVHISVYSGHMTEGFSKQSPLATVVTERWYMAPGVCRIDIREHGVRGTLFLPPGPGPFPGYRSCLLASHGFVSMALEYLSHDKNRTSDIESKTYFERSGIVQEHPLVMKDRVALFGLSLGASVALNLAAYFKDISPRCCVCISGSHVHRVNQAFSKVLNKDGYKTRFDEEGRVVWRDICLPIPTDLGEKVDMGRIKCPLMLVVGEDDQNLATVESAKDMTQMMRAAGNEHLLTILQYPDAGHLIEPPYTPHFRASNFIQPQTRQKVMVLWGGYTKPHADAQEDFWEKSLSFLQQHLYPSPDSVPKAKL
;
A
#
# COMPACT_ATOMS: atom_id res chain seq x y z
N MET A 1 47.95 -12.73 -12.26
CA MET A 1 46.87 -11.84 -11.83
C MET A 1 46.10 -12.55 -10.73
N VAL A 2 46.06 -12.00 -9.52
CA VAL A 2 45.20 -12.53 -8.46
C VAL A 2 43.77 -12.35 -8.93
N GLY A 3 43.01 -13.44 -9.10
CA GLY A 3 41.64 -13.36 -9.59
C GLY A 3 40.79 -12.55 -8.60
N THR A 4 40.40 -11.35 -8.97
CA THR A 4 39.46 -10.55 -8.19
C THR A 4 38.07 -11.12 -8.41
N PHE A 5 37.53 -11.78 -7.38
CA PHE A 5 36.16 -12.28 -7.40
C PHE A 5 35.19 -11.11 -7.14
N PRO A 6 34.17 -10.92 -8.00
CA PRO A 6 33.14 -9.90 -7.78
C PRO A 6 32.49 -10.05 -6.40
N LEU A 7 32.39 -8.95 -5.67
CA LEU A 7 31.77 -8.91 -4.34
C LEU A 7 30.47 -8.10 -4.41
N LEU A 8 29.34 -8.78 -4.30
CA LEU A 8 28.03 -8.16 -4.20
C LEU A 8 27.62 -8.01 -2.73
N SER A 9 27.19 -6.82 -2.33
CA SER A 9 26.76 -6.51 -0.96
C SER A 9 25.43 -5.74 -0.96
N VAL A 10 24.56 -6.08 0.01
CA VAL A 10 23.26 -5.45 0.23
C VAL A 10 23.14 -5.05 1.70
N GLN A 11 22.77 -3.79 1.98
CA GLN A 11 22.63 -3.29 3.35
C GLN A 11 21.36 -2.42 3.52
N PRO A 12 20.52 -2.69 4.53
CA PRO A 12 20.58 -3.83 5.45
C PRO A 12 20.22 -5.14 4.72
N MET A 13 20.85 -6.26 5.10
CA MET A 13 20.49 -7.59 4.56
C MET A 13 19.10 -8.05 5.02
N ARG A 14 18.69 -7.65 6.22
CA ARG A 14 17.37 -7.89 6.80
C ARG A 14 16.82 -6.54 7.24
N GLY A 15 15.67 -6.14 6.72
CA GLY A 15 15.03 -4.88 7.06
C GLY A 15 13.56 -4.88 6.65
N LEU A 16 12.82 -3.83 7.00
CA LEU A 16 11.39 -3.75 6.67
C LEU A 16 11.15 -3.52 5.18
N VAL A 17 10.01 -3.96 4.66
CA VAL A 17 9.68 -3.79 3.23
C VAL A 17 9.67 -2.36 2.73
N ASP A 18 9.51 -1.37 3.60
CA ASP A 18 9.51 0.06 3.31
C ASP A 18 10.83 0.77 3.65
N GLU A 19 11.85 0.04 4.09
CA GLU A 19 13.20 0.57 4.26
C GLU A 19 13.99 0.49 2.94
N LYS A 20 14.83 1.48 2.70
CA LYS A 20 15.78 1.46 1.56
C LYS A 20 16.90 0.46 1.79
N ILE A 21 17.35 -0.16 0.70
CA ILE A 21 18.56 -0.99 0.66
C ILE A 21 19.64 -0.31 -0.18
N GLN A 22 20.90 -0.51 0.19
CA GLN A 22 22.06 -0.13 -0.60
C GLN A 22 22.61 -1.38 -1.27
N VAL A 23 22.71 -1.36 -2.60
CA VAL A 23 23.28 -2.46 -3.38
C VAL A 23 24.57 -2.00 -4.04
N VAL A 24 25.66 -2.68 -3.73
CA VAL A 24 27.01 -2.34 -4.23
C VAL A 24 27.72 -3.60 -4.71
N VAL A 25 28.25 -3.55 -5.93
CA VAL A 25 29.17 -4.54 -6.49
C VAL A 25 30.57 -3.96 -6.50
N ARG A 26 31.56 -4.70 -6.01
CA ARG A 26 32.99 -4.35 -6.03
C ARG A 26 33.79 -5.44 -6.73
N ASN A 27 35.06 -5.15 -6.99
CA ASN A 27 36.04 -6.09 -7.56
C ASN A 27 35.68 -6.58 -8.97
N LEU A 28 34.95 -5.76 -9.74
CA LEU A 28 34.76 -5.98 -11.17
C LEU A 28 36.00 -5.47 -11.93
N PRO A 29 36.33 -6.01 -13.11
CA PRO A 29 37.15 -5.29 -14.08
C PRO A 29 36.59 -3.87 -14.34
N PRO A 30 37.43 -2.84 -14.50
CA PRO A 30 36.96 -1.51 -14.91
C PRO A 30 36.22 -1.56 -16.25
N ALA A 31 35.21 -0.70 -16.42
CA ALA A 31 34.39 -0.59 -17.63
C ALA A 31 33.71 -1.91 -18.05
N LEU A 32 33.45 -2.81 -17.11
CA LEU A 32 32.72 -4.06 -17.35
C LEU A 32 31.21 -3.79 -17.32
N SER A 33 30.54 -4.13 -18.41
CA SER A 33 29.07 -4.20 -18.46
C SER A 33 28.57 -5.35 -17.59
N VAL A 34 27.61 -5.06 -16.72
CA VAL A 34 26.98 -6.05 -15.83
C VAL A 34 25.47 -5.80 -15.72
N THR A 35 24.72 -6.86 -15.44
CA THR A 35 23.31 -6.77 -15.05
C THR A 35 23.15 -7.11 -13.58
N LEU A 36 22.54 -6.22 -12.80
CA LEU A 36 22.01 -6.56 -11.49
C LEU A 36 20.57 -7.04 -11.65
N HIS A 37 20.28 -8.24 -11.17
CA HIS A 37 18.98 -8.90 -11.28
C HIS A 37 18.49 -9.27 -9.90
N SER A 38 17.23 -8.97 -9.61
CA SER A 38 16.55 -9.36 -8.38
C SER A 38 15.45 -10.36 -8.72
N LEU A 39 15.37 -11.46 -7.97
CA LEU A 39 14.37 -12.50 -8.13
C LEU A 39 13.67 -12.79 -6.81
N HIS A 40 12.33 -12.82 -6.83
CA HIS A 40 11.49 -13.20 -5.71
C HIS A 40 10.50 -14.29 -6.12
N HIS A 41 10.39 -15.34 -5.30
CA HIS A 41 9.36 -16.37 -5.42
C HIS A 41 8.23 -16.07 -4.43
N SER A 42 7.04 -15.76 -4.95
CA SER A 42 5.89 -15.32 -4.15
C SER A 42 5.17 -16.47 -3.45
N GLU A 43 4.33 -16.13 -2.48
CA GLU A 43 3.44 -17.09 -1.80
C GLU A 43 2.37 -17.70 -2.74
N ASP A 44 2.11 -17.02 -3.86
CA ASP A 44 1.22 -17.51 -4.93
C ASP A 44 1.96 -18.47 -5.91
N ASN A 45 3.21 -18.83 -5.62
CA ASN A 45 4.12 -19.64 -6.45
C ASN A 45 4.43 -19.03 -7.83
N ASP A 46 4.46 -17.70 -7.93
CA ASP A 46 4.91 -17.00 -9.13
C ASP A 46 6.30 -16.39 -8.89
N PHE A 47 7.13 -16.34 -9.93
CA PHE A 47 8.42 -15.67 -9.89
C PHE A 47 8.32 -14.23 -10.40
N TRP A 48 8.92 -13.31 -9.66
CA TRP A 48 8.97 -11.89 -9.93
C TRP A 48 10.41 -11.45 -10.09
N GLU A 49 10.70 -10.68 -11.12
CA GLU A 49 12.03 -10.19 -11.41
C GLU A 49 12.07 -8.70 -11.72
N ALA A 50 13.19 -8.07 -11.37
CA ALA A 50 13.59 -6.77 -11.86
C ALA A 50 15.08 -6.82 -12.21
N PHE A 51 15.51 -5.97 -13.12
CA PHE A 51 16.93 -5.87 -13.46
C PHE A 51 17.29 -4.50 -14.00
N GLY A 52 18.53 -4.10 -13.73
CA GLY A 52 19.14 -2.89 -14.28
C GLY A 52 20.49 -3.19 -14.91
N HIS A 53 20.82 -2.46 -15.97
CA HIS A 53 22.08 -2.55 -16.71
C HIS A 53 23.06 -1.49 -16.23
N TYR A 54 24.28 -1.91 -15.86
CA TYR A 54 25.29 -1.02 -15.31
C TYR A 54 26.64 -1.25 -15.98
N THR A 55 27.54 -0.28 -15.83
CA THR A 55 28.95 -0.42 -16.22
C THR A 55 29.80 -0.05 -15.02
N SER A 56 30.76 -0.89 -14.65
CA SER A 56 31.64 -0.61 -13.52
C SER A 56 32.53 0.60 -13.79
N ASN A 57 32.77 1.40 -12.74
CA ASN A 57 33.67 2.55 -12.84
C ASN A 57 35.15 2.12 -12.90
N ASP A 58 36.07 3.11 -12.94
CA ASP A 58 37.53 2.89 -12.99
C ASP A 58 38.08 2.10 -11.79
N GLN A 59 37.33 2.06 -10.68
CA GLN A 59 37.66 1.29 -9.48
C GLN A 59 37.02 -0.10 -9.47
N GLY A 60 36.32 -0.50 -10.54
CA GLY A 60 35.65 -1.80 -10.61
C GLY A 60 34.40 -1.89 -9.72
N MET A 61 33.70 -0.77 -9.51
CA MET A 61 32.54 -0.69 -8.63
C MET A 61 31.28 -0.26 -9.36
N VAL A 62 30.13 -0.81 -8.93
CA VAL A 62 28.77 -0.34 -9.26
C VAL A 62 28.03 -0.10 -7.95
N THR A 63 27.43 1.08 -7.79
CA THR A 63 26.58 1.48 -6.66
C THR A 63 25.19 1.85 -7.19
N VAL A 64 24.20 0.97 -7.01
CA VAL A 64 22.84 1.14 -7.58
C VAL A 64 22.19 2.47 -7.19
N ALA A 65 22.47 2.96 -5.98
CA ALA A 65 21.91 4.23 -5.51
C ALA A 65 22.49 5.49 -6.17
N LYS A 66 23.58 5.37 -6.94
CA LYS A 66 24.31 6.50 -7.53
C LYS A 66 24.47 6.37 -9.03
N ASP A 67 24.77 5.17 -9.49
CA ASP A 67 25.01 4.88 -10.89
C ASP A 67 23.67 4.69 -11.60
N ALA A 68 23.52 5.28 -12.79
CA ALA A 68 22.29 5.15 -13.55
C ALA A 68 22.20 3.77 -14.21
N SER A 69 21.05 3.12 -14.08
CA SER A 69 20.69 1.97 -14.92
C SER A 69 20.53 2.44 -16.36
N LEU A 70 21.20 1.76 -17.29
CA LEU A 70 21.22 2.06 -18.72
C LEU A 70 20.09 1.35 -19.51
N GLY A 71 19.32 0.51 -18.82
CA GLY A 71 18.27 -0.31 -19.42
C GLY A 71 17.79 -1.40 -18.46
N GLY A 72 16.71 -2.07 -18.82
CA GLY A 72 16.10 -3.14 -18.06
C GLY A 72 14.68 -2.83 -17.63
N THR A 73 14.28 -3.23 -16.42
CA THR A 73 12.95 -2.94 -15.89
C THR A 73 12.81 -1.49 -15.39
N TYR A 74 13.93 -0.77 -15.29
CA TYR A 74 14.01 0.65 -14.96
C TYR A 74 15.31 1.26 -15.52
N GLU A 75 15.30 2.58 -15.71
CA GLU A 75 16.43 3.39 -16.15
C GLU A 75 16.69 4.53 -15.17
N GLY A 76 17.90 5.08 -15.18
CA GLY A 76 18.28 6.18 -14.29
C GLY A 76 18.82 5.72 -12.93
N ALA A 77 19.18 6.69 -12.07
CA ALA A 77 19.74 6.45 -10.75
C ALA A 77 18.60 6.17 -9.75
N GLU A 78 18.20 4.90 -9.66
CA GLU A 78 17.02 4.45 -8.92
C GLU A 78 17.41 3.45 -7.82
N PRO A 79 17.69 3.92 -6.59
CA PRO A 79 18.23 3.08 -5.51
C PRO A 79 17.41 1.82 -5.22
N MET A 80 16.10 1.91 -5.43
CA MET A 80 15.13 0.86 -5.14
C MET A 80 14.52 0.24 -6.40
N GLY A 81 15.10 0.52 -7.59
CA GLY A 81 14.63 0.01 -8.88
C GLY A 81 14.52 -1.51 -8.93
N LEU A 82 15.46 -2.22 -8.28
CA LEU A 82 15.41 -3.69 -8.15
C LEU A 82 14.23 -4.22 -7.31
N LEU A 83 13.44 -3.37 -6.64
CA LEU A 83 12.25 -3.80 -5.91
C LEU A 83 10.96 -3.27 -6.56
N TRP A 84 10.83 -1.96 -6.73
CA TRP A 84 9.58 -1.36 -7.21
C TRP A 84 9.26 -1.68 -8.67
N SER A 85 10.28 -2.01 -9.48
CA SER A 85 10.10 -2.35 -10.89
C SER A 85 9.88 -3.84 -11.16
N MET A 86 9.71 -4.67 -10.12
CA MET A 86 9.52 -6.10 -10.32
C MET A 86 8.28 -6.39 -11.17
N GLN A 87 8.46 -7.27 -12.13
CA GLN A 87 7.43 -7.78 -13.01
C GLN A 87 7.44 -9.31 -12.98
N PRO A 88 6.36 -10.00 -13.35
CA PRO A 88 6.41 -11.45 -13.49
C PRO A 88 7.47 -11.86 -14.51
N VAL A 89 8.20 -12.96 -14.24
CA VAL A 89 9.21 -13.47 -15.17
C VAL A 89 8.59 -13.82 -16.52
N ALA A 90 9.39 -13.77 -17.59
CA ALA A 90 8.94 -14.15 -18.93
C ALA A 90 8.28 -15.54 -18.95
N GLY A 91 7.12 -15.65 -19.60
CA GLY A 91 6.32 -16.88 -19.66
C GLY A 91 5.34 -17.08 -18.49
N SER A 92 5.29 -16.15 -17.53
CA SER A 92 4.29 -16.18 -16.46
C SER A 92 2.86 -16.01 -16.99
N ARG A 93 1.90 -16.53 -16.21
CA ARG A 93 0.46 -16.29 -16.46
C ARG A 93 0.11 -14.79 -16.37
N THR A 94 -0.93 -14.37 -17.08
CA THR A 94 -1.35 -12.96 -17.12
C THR A 94 -2.12 -12.52 -15.89
N GLY A 95 -2.09 -11.21 -15.61
CA GLY A 95 -2.92 -10.60 -14.57
C GLY A 95 -2.52 -10.93 -13.15
N LEU A 96 -1.21 -11.09 -12.92
CA LEU A 96 -0.64 -11.32 -11.61
C LEU A 96 -0.61 -10.05 -10.78
N ARG A 97 -0.69 -10.22 -9.46
CA ARG A 97 -0.47 -9.18 -8.47
C ARG A 97 0.36 -9.80 -7.36
N LEU A 98 1.46 -9.17 -6.97
CA LEU A 98 2.23 -9.63 -5.83
C LEU A 98 1.42 -9.37 -4.56
N ARG A 99 1.16 -10.42 -3.79
CA ARG A 99 0.41 -10.37 -2.55
C ARG A 99 1.26 -10.96 -1.44
N LYS A 100 1.21 -10.33 -0.28
CA LYS A 100 1.72 -10.87 0.97
C LYS A 100 0.55 -11.26 1.85
N MET A 101 0.39 -12.55 2.10
CA MET A 101 -0.67 -13.10 2.94
C MET A 101 -0.13 -13.44 4.33
N ASP A 102 1.10 -13.96 4.43
CA ASP A 102 1.74 -14.27 5.70
C ASP A 102 2.79 -13.22 6.09
N VAL A 103 2.39 -12.27 6.92
CA VAL A 103 3.27 -11.21 7.43
C VAL A 103 4.35 -11.69 8.41
N LEU A 104 4.28 -12.94 8.88
CA LEU A 104 5.27 -13.53 9.81
C LEU A 104 6.51 -14.04 9.09
N THR A 105 6.47 -14.14 7.76
CA THR A 105 7.60 -14.54 6.92
C THR A 105 8.09 -13.35 6.09
N PRO A 106 9.38 -13.27 5.76
CA PRO A 106 9.88 -12.20 4.90
C PRO A 106 9.52 -12.44 3.43
N MET A 107 9.56 -11.37 2.65
CA MET A 107 9.81 -11.46 1.22
C MET A 107 11.31 -11.68 1.01
N VAL A 108 11.68 -12.87 0.53
CA VAL A 108 13.08 -13.24 0.24
C VAL A 108 13.41 -12.83 -1.19
N VAL A 109 14.43 -11.99 -1.36
CA VAL A 109 14.88 -11.49 -2.66
C VAL A 109 16.32 -11.91 -2.90
N HIS A 110 16.55 -12.64 -3.99
CA HIS A 110 17.87 -12.99 -4.47
C HIS A 110 18.35 -11.87 -5.38
N ILE A 111 19.45 -11.20 -5.02
CA ILE A 111 20.10 -10.21 -5.88
C ILE A 111 21.35 -10.87 -6.45
N SER A 112 21.45 -10.90 -7.77
CA SER A 112 22.52 -11.53 -8.53
C SER A 112 23.14 -10.52 -9.47
N VAL A 113 24.46 -10.63 -9.69
CA VAL A 113 25.17 -9.88 -10.73
C VAL A 113 25.60 -10.82 -11.85
N TYR A 114 25.29 -10.46 -13.08
CA TYR A 114 25.62 -11.19 -14.29
C TYR A 114 26.58 -10.39 -15.17
N SER A 115 27.38 -11.09 -15.98
CA SER A 115 28.26 -10.45 -16.96
C SER A 115 27.48 -10.01 -18.19
N GLY A 116 27.76 -8.82 -18.70
CA GLY A 116 27.07 -8.23 -19.84
C GLY A 116 25.70 -7.63 -19.48
N HIS A 117 25.10 -6.93 -20.44
CA HIS A 117 23.73 -6.39 -20.32
C HIS A 117 22.71 -7.43 -20.77
N MET A 118 22.43 -8.38 -19.89
CA MET A 118 21.41 -9.41 -20.10
C MET A 118 19.99 -8.86 -19.90
N THR A 119 19.06 -9.29 -20.74
CA THR A 119 17.62 -8.98 -20.64
C THR A 119 16.76 -10.22 -20.39
N GLU A 120 17.29 -11.41 -20.64
CA GLU A 120 16.59 -12.68 -20.50
C GLU A 120 17.56 -13.82 -20.21
N GLY A 121 17.02 -15.01 -19.90
CA GLY A 121 17.82 -16.23 -19.74
C GLY A 121 18.66 -16.27 -18.47
N PHE A 122 18.34 -15.46 -17.45
CA PHE A 122 19.04 -15.43 -16.15
C PHE A 122 19.16 -16.80 -15.49
N SER A 123 18.17 -17.68 -15.64
CA SER A 123 18.17 -19.05 -15.12
C SER A 123 19.12 -20.01 -15.85
N LYS A 124 19.59 -19.64 -17.05
CA LYS A 124 20.49 -20.45 -17.88
C LYS A 124 21.95 -20.05 -17.73
N GLN A 125 22.22 -18.93 -17.03
CA GLN A 125 23.57 -18.43 -16.81
C GLN A 125 23.93 -18.49 -15.33
N SER A 126 25.21 -18.74 -15.05
CA SER A 126 25.72 -18.64 -13.68
C SER A 126 26.00 -17.18 -13.34
N PRO A 127 25.47 -16.65 -12.22
CA PRO A 127 25.79 -15.31 -11.77
C PRO A 127 27.26 -15.23 -11.32
N LEU A 128 27.85 -14.04 -11.47
CA LEU A 128 29.19 -13.72 -10.97
C LEU A 128 29.22 -13.70 -9.44
N ALA A 129 28.13 -13.24 -8.81
CA ALA A 129 27.89 -13.31 -7.38
C ALA A 129 26.39 -13.19 -7.09
N THR A 130 25.95 -13.75 -5.98
CA THR A 130 24.56 -13.67 -5.50
C THR A 130 24.55 -13.41 -4.00
N VAL A 131 23.61 -12.59 -3.55
CA VAL A 131 23.29 -12.37 -2.14
C VAL A 131 21.79 -12.47 -1.96
N VAL A 132 21.36 -12.87 -0.75
CA VAL A 132 19.95 -12.92 -0.37
C VAL A 132 19.68 -11.82 0.62
N THR A 133 18.60 -11.07 0.39
CA THR A 133 18.07 -10.09 1.36
C THR A 133 16.65 -10.44 1.74
N GLU A 134 16.32 -10.23 3.00
CA GLU A 134 14.99 -10.42 3.55
C GLU A 134 14.31 -9.07 3.77
N ARG A 135 13.11 -8.91 3.21
CA ARG A 135 12.26 -7.74 3.42
C ARG A 135 11.07 -8.14 4.29
N TRP A 136 11.03 -7.64 5.52
CA TRP A 136 10.06 -8.03 6.54
C TRP A 136 8.85 -7.09 6.54
N TYR A 137 7.64 -7.63 6.66
CA TYR A 137 6.44 -6.82 6.88
C TYR A 137 6.21 -6.50 8.36
N MET A 138 6.82 -7.30 9.25
CA MET A 138 6.71 -7.21 10.70
C MET A 138 8.09 -6.95 11.32
N ALA A 139 8.25 -5.84 12.04
CA ALA A 139 9.46 -5.57 12.80
C ALA A 139 9.62 -6.57 13.96
N PRO A 140 10.87 -6.83 14.39
CA PRO A 140 11.12 -7.59 15.61
C PRO A 140 10.36 -7.02 16.81
N GLY A 141 9.70 -7.90 17.57
CA GLY A 141 8.98 -7.53 18.79
C GLY A 141 7.54 -7.03 18.58
N VAL A 142 7.09 -6.83 17.33
CA VAL A 142 5.66 -6.60 17.06
C VAL A 142 4.87 -7.86 17.40
N CYS A 143 3.84 -7.73 18.23
CA CYS A 143 2.95 -8.83 18.62
C CYS A 143 1.72 -8.87 17.71
N ARG A 144 1.40 -10.05 17.17
CA ARG A 144 0.21 -10.31 16.33
C ARG A 144 -0.84 -11.07 17.13
N ILE A 145 -2.05 -10.54 17.21
CA ILE A 145 -3.18 -11.11 17.95
C ILE A 145 -4.38 -11.24 17.00
N ASP A 146 -4.86 -12.46 16.79
CA ASP A 146 -6.10 -12.68 16.03
C ASP A 146 -7.33 -12.42 16.90
N ILE A 147 -8.21 -11.54 16.43
CA ILE A 147 -9.44 -11.15 17.13
C ILE A 147 -10.62 -11.87 16.47
N ARG A 148 -11.37 -12.60 17.29
CA ARG A 148 -12.64 -13.29 16.95
C ARG A 148 -13.66 -13.10 18.06
N GLU A 149 -13.88 -11.86 18.46
CA GLU A 149 -14.68 -11.51 19.63
C GLU A 149 -15.92 -10.72 19.21
N HIS A 150 -17.05 -10.99 19.85
CA HIS A 150 -18.33 -10.28 19.62
C HIS A 150 -18.79 -10.20 18.15
N GLY A 151 -18.34 -11.12 17.29
CA GLY A 151 -18.62 -11.12 15.86
C GLY A 151 -17.70 -10.24 15.01
N VAL A 152 -16.77 -9.50 15.63
CA VAL A 152 -15.68 -8.78 14.98
C VAL A 152 -14.59 -9.78 14.60
N ARG A 153 -14.05 -9.61 13.39
CA ARG A 153 -12.92 -10.41 12.90
C ARG A 153 -11.83 -9.47 12.44
N GLY A 154 -10.62 -9.73 12.88
CA GLY A 154 -9.47 -8.99 12.43
C GLY A 154 -8.19 -9.47 13.07
N THR A 155 -7.11 -8.77 12.78
CA THR A 155 -5.82 -9.02 13.41
C THR A 155 -5.30 -7.72 13.98
N LEU A 156 -5.06 -7.71 15.29
CA LEU A 156 -4.43 -6.63 16.03
C LEU A 156 -2.91 -6.82 16.02
N PHE A 157 -2.15 -5.76 15.80
CA PHE A 157 -0.71 -5.72 15.90
C PHE A 157 -0.29 -4.68 16.92
N LEU A 158 0.62 -5.05 17.81
CA LEU A 158 1.10 -4.21 18.89
C LEU A 158 2.60 -3.96 18.70
N PRO A 159 3.07 -2.70 18.69
CA PRO A 159 4.49 -2.39 18.69
C PRO A 159 5.21 -2.95 19.94
N PRO A 160 6.52 -3.20 19.88
CA PRO A 160 7.30 -3.52 21.07
C PRO A 160 7.40 -2.32 22.02
N GLY A 161 7.38 -2.58 23.33
CA GLY A 161 7.58 -1.56 24.37
C GLY A 161 6.41 -1.46 25.37
N PRO A 162 6.51 -0.57 26.37
CA PRO A 162 5.52 -0.48 27.45
C PRO A 162 4.17 0.12 27.01
N GLY A 163 4.10 0.75 25.83
CA GLY A 163 2.89 1.44 25.34
C GLY A 163 2.43 2.59 26.25
N PRO A 164 1.20 3.10 26.07
CA PRO A 164 0.24 2.78 25.00
C PRO A 164 0.62 3.39 23.64
N PHE A 165 0.12 2.81 22.55
CA PHE A 165 0.35 3.25 21.17
C PHE A 165 -0.97 3.58 20.43
N PRO A 166 -0.94 4.38 19.35
CA PRO A 166 -2.14 4.72 18.57
C PRO A 166 -2.49 3.68 17.48
N GLY A 167 -3.77 3.53 17.09
CA GLY A 167 -4.36 2.52 16.17
C GLY A 167 -4.16 2.74 14.63
N TYR A 168 -3.83 1.70 13.80
CA TYR A 168 -4.32 1.36 12.40
C TYR A 168 -3.27 0.76 11.36
N ARG A 169 -3.69 0.07 10.26
CA ARG A 169 -3.01 -0.61 9.06
C ARG A 169 -1.68 -1.36 9.25
N SER A 170 -1.75 -2.67 9.23
CA SER A 170 -1.71 -3.26 10.54
C SER A 170 -0.25 -3.56 10.92
N CYS A 171 0.33 -4.57 10.29
CA CYS A 171 1.68 -5.02 10.60
C CYS A 171 2.79 -3.96 10.41
N LEU A 172 2.79 -3.26 9.26
CA LEU A 172 3.85 -2.30 8.95
C LEU A 172 3.74 -1.01 9.77
N LEU A 173 2.53 -0.47 10.00
CA LEU A 173 2.37 0.66 10.93
C LEU A 173 2.73 0.28 12.37
N ALA A 174 2.48 -0.97 12.80
CA ALA A 174 2.97 -1.43 14.10
C ALA A 174 4.49 -1.47 14.21
N SER A 175 5.16 -1.67 13.08
CA SER A 175 6.62 -1.54 12.98
C SER A 175 7.09 -0.09 13.10
N HIS A 176 6.20 0.88 12.87
CA HIS A 176 6.42 2.33 13.05
C HIS A 176 5.80 2.90 14.33
N GLY A 177 5.49 2.04 15.31
CA GLY A 177 5.04 2.47 16.64
C GLY A 177 3.53 2.70 16.77
N PHE A 178 2.70 2.18 15.87
CA PHE A 178 1.24 2.27 16.00
C PHE A 178 0.63 0.91 16.43
N VAL A 179 -0.17 0.84 17.50
CA VAL A 179 -1.12 -0.29 17.60
C VAL A 179 -1.97 -0.31 16.34
N SER A 180 -2.41 -1.47 15.84
CA SER A 180 -3.14 -1.45 14.59
C SER A 180 -4.00 -2.66 14.34
N MET A 181 -5.23 -2.45 13.87
CA MET A 181 -6.13 -3.54 13.57
C MET A 181 -6.45 -3.59 12.07
N ALA A 182 -6.17 -4.73 11.44
CA ALA A 182 -6.75 -5.06 10.14
C ALA A 182 -8.14 -5.67 10.36
N LEU A 183 -9.19 -5.00 9.90
CA LEU A 183 -10.58 -5.43 10.04
C LEU A 183 -11.06 -6.22 8.83
N GLU A 184 -11.67 -7.38 9.08
CA GLU A 184 -12.31 -8.23 8.07
C GLU A 184 -13.83 -7.97 8.08
N TYR A 185 -14.28 -7.00 7.28
CA TYR A 185 -15.69 -6.59 7.20
C TYR A 185 -16.39 -7.03 5.91
N LEU A 186 -15.68 -7.68 4.98
CA LEU A 186 -16.26 -8.34 3.80
C LEU A 186 -16.02 -9.85 3.92
N SER A 187 -17.11 -10.63 3.99
CA SER A 187 -17.03 -12.09 4.08
C SER A 187 -16.97 -12.73 2.70
N HIS A 188 -16.11 -13.74 2.54
CA HIS A 188 -16.11 -14.64 1.38
C HIS A 188 -16.97 -15.91 1.58
N ASP A 189 -17.56 -16.08 2.76
CA ASP A 189 -18.36 -17.25 3.11
C ASP A 189 -19.81 -17.12 2.63
N LYS A 190 -20.28 -18.11 1.84
CA LYS A 190 -21.65 -18.19 1.29
C LYS A 190 -22.71 -18.46 2.34
N ASN A 191 -22.34 -19.03 3.48
CA ASN A 191 -23.28 -19.42 4.54
C ASN A 191 -23.54 -18.30 5.55
N ARG A 192 -22.84 -17.17 5.41
CA ARG A 192 -23.09 -15.99 6.23
C ARG A 192 -24.09 -15.10 5.51
N THR A 193 -25.33 -15.08 5.99
CA THR A 193 -26.23 -13.95 5.74
C THR A 193 -25.44 -12.69 6.08
N SER A 194 -25.33 -11.79 5.11
CA SER A 194 -24.59 -10.52 5.21
C SER A 194 -25.30 -9.51 6.12
N ASP A 195 -25.84 -9.98 7.24
CA ASP A 195 -26.75 -9.29 8.14
C ASP A 195 -26.10 -9.01 9.51
N ILE A 196 -24.76 -8.99 9.59
CA ILE A 196 -24.20 -8.02 10.52
C ILE A 196 -24.44 -6.68 9.83
N GLU A 197 -25.49 -5.97 10.24
CA GLU A 197 -25.67 -4.57 9.89
C GLU A 197 -24.31 -3.90 10.04
N SER A 198 -23.76 -3.38 8.93
CA SER A 198 -22.42 -2.79 8.90
C SER A 198 -22.18 -1.85 10.07
N LYS A 199 -23.24 -1.16 10.52
CA LYS A 199 -23.28 -0.36 11.73
C LYS A 199 -22.86 -1.13 13.00
N THR A 200 -23.60 -2.17 13.36
CA THR A 200 -23.31 -3.03 14.51
C THR A 200 -21.92 -3.66 14.44
N TYR A 201 -21.41 -3.99 13.24
CA TYR A 201 -20.04 -4.51 13.10
C TYR A 201 -18.99 -3.49 13.53
N PHE A 202 -19.08 -2.26 13.01
CA PHE A 202 -18.09 -1.22 13.28
C PHE A 202 -18.20 -0.66 14.70
N GLU A 203 -19.41 -0.57 15.27
CA GLU A 203 -19.59 -0.25 16.70
C GLU A 203 -18.83 -1.25 17.58
N ARG A 204 -18.96 -2.55 17.31
CA ARG A 204 -18.25 -3.60 18.06
C ARG A 204 -16.74 -3.59 17.80
N SER A 205 -16.27 -3.08 16.65
CA SER A 205 -14.85 -2.97 16.36
C SER A 205 -14.11 -1.97 17.28
N GLY A 206 -14.85 -1.15 18.03
CA GLY A 206 -14.33 -0.34 19.14
C GLY A 206 -13.65 -1.15 20.24
N ILE A 207 -13.73 -2.49 20.24
CA ILE A 207 -12.97 -3.35 21.15
C ILE A 207 -11.47 -3.04 21.19
N VAL A 208 -10.90 -2.56 20.08
CA VAL A 208 -9.48 -2.12 20.04
C VAL A 208 -9.22 -0.97 21.00
N GLN A 209 -10.17 -0.04 21.14
CA GLN A 209 -10.05 1.11 22.04
C GLN A 209 -10.08 0.70 23.51
N GLU A 210 -10.56 -0.49 23.84
CA GLU A 210 -10.55 -1.04 25.19
C GLU A 210 -9.27 -1.83 25.51
N HIS A 211 -8.40 -2.07 24.52
CA HIS A 211 -7.13 -2.75 24.77
C HIS A 211 -6.20 -1.85 25.62
N PRO A 212 -5.55 -2.37 26.69
CA PRO A 212 -4.80 -1.56 27.65
C PRO A 212 -3.60 -0.81 27.05
N LEU A 213 -3.07 -1.29 25.92
CA LEU A 213 -1.99 -0.64 25.17
C LEU A 213 -2.47 0.36 24.12
N VAL A 214 -3.75 0.71 24.08
CA VAL A 214 -4.31 1.66 23.11
C VAL A 214 -4.68 2.96 23.81
N MET A 215 -4.28 4.08 23.23
CA MET A 215 -4.79 5.39 23.62
C MET A 215 -6.23 5.54 23.08
N LYS A 216 -7.22 5.30 23.95
CA LYS A 216 -8.66 5.22 23.62
C LYS A 216 -9.19 6.41 22.81
N ASP A 217 -8.71 7.62 23.10
CA ASP A 217 -9.08 8.89 22.46
C ASP A 217 -8.23 9.25 21.23
N ARG A 218 -7.26 8.40 20.84
CA ARG A 218 -6.29 8.64 19.76
C ARG A 218 -6.33 7.54 18.72
N VAL A 219 -7.48 7.42 18.05
CA VAL A 219 -7.69 6.45 16.97
C VAL A 219 -7.70 7.13 15.61
N ALA A 220 -7.08 6.53 14.61
CA ALA A 220 -7.24 6.92 13.21
C ALA A 220 -8.03 5.87 12.42
N LEU A 221 -8.66 6.32 11.34
CA LEU A 221 -9.20 5.43 10.29
C LEU A 221 -8.34 5.57 9.03
N PHE A 222 -7.90 4.47 8.42
CA PHE A 222 -7.07 4.56 7.23
C PHE A 222 -7.48 3.60 6.10
N GLY A 223 -8.24 4.10 5.14
CA GLY A 223 -8.81 3.25 4.10
C GLY A 223 -8.04 3.28 2.79
N LEU A 224 -7.99 2.15 2.08
CA LEU A 224 -7.71 2.11 0.64
C LEU A 224 -9.00 1.70 -0.09
N SER A 225 -9.30 2.35 -1.22
CA SER A 225 -10.43 1.98 -2.08
C SER A 225 -11.77 2.02 -1.33
N LEU A 226 -12.55 0.94 -1.37
CA LEU A 226 -13.77 0.78 -0.56
C LEU A 226 -13.52 1.03 0.94
N GLY A 227 -12.34 0.69 1.46
CA GLY A 227 -11.99 0.98 2.86
C GLY A 227 -11.93 2.48 3.16
N ALA A 228 -11.59 3.32 2.17
CA ALA A 228 -11.63 4.77 2.32
C ALA A 228 -13.08 5.26 2.39
N SER A 229 -13.97 4.73 1.53
CA SER A 229 -15.41 5.02 1.61
C SER A 229 -16.01 4.62 2.96
N VAL A 230 -15.58 3.47 3.51
CA VAL A 230 -15.94 3.05 4.88
C VAL A 230 -15.44 4.06 5.90
N ALA A 231 -14.15 4.42 5.86
CA ALA A 231 -13.55 5.36 6.81
C ALA A 231 -14.27 6.73 6.82
N LEU A 232 -14.60 7.27 5.63
CA LEU A 232 -15.34 8.51 5.49
C LEU A 232 -16.74 8.41 6.11
N ASN A 233 -17.46 7.31 5.86
CA ASN A 233 -18.80 7.10 6.40
C ASN A 233 -18.78 6.94 7.93
N LEU A 234 -17.81 6.20 8.47
CA LEU A 234 -17.60 6.07 9.92
C LEU A 234 -17.34 7.43 10.55
N ALA A 235 -16.40 8.21 10.00
CA ALA A 235 -16.05 9.53 10.53
C ALA A 235 -17.21 10.55 10.47
N ALA A 236 -18.13 10.42 9.51
CA ALA A 236 -19.25 11.35 9.34
C ALA A 236 -20.49 11.00 10.17
N TYR A 237 -20.77 9.71 10.39
CA TYR A 237 -22.08 9.27 10.91
C TYR A 237 -22.04 8.41 12.17
N PHE A 238 -20.90 7.83 12.54
CA PHE A 238 -20.83 6.94 13.70
C PHE A 238 -20.46 7.74 14.95
N LYS A 239 -21.36 7.76 15.93
CA LYS A 239 -21.17 8.52 17.17
C LYS A 239 -20.17 7.85 18.12
N ASP A 240 -20.11 6.52 18.11
CA ASP A 240 -19.26 5.74 19.00
C ASP A 240 -17.80 5.69 18.53
N ILE A 241 -17.54 6.09 17.27
CA ILE A 241 -16.20 6.18 16.70
C ILE A 241 -15.89 7.66 16.46
N SER A 242 -15.04 8.24 17.30
CA SER A 242 -14.54 9.61 17.12
C SER A 242 -13.07 9.56 16.73
N PRO A 243 -12.75 9.44 15.44
CA PRO A 243 -11.36 9.36 15.01
C PRO A 243 -10.68 10.71 15.19
N ARG A 244 -9.42 10.69 15.62
CA ARG A 244 -8.57 11.88 15.70
C ARG A 244 -8.08 12.33 14.33
N CYS A 245 -7.98 11.42 13.37
CA CYS A 245 -7.72 11.75 11.97
C CYS A 245 -8.10 10.59 11.05
N CYS A 246 -8.22 10.87 9.75
CA CYS A 246 -8.50 9.89 8.71
C CYS A 246 -7.47 9.97 7.57
N VAL A 247 -7.03 8.83 7.03
CA VAL A 247 -6.21 8.75 5.81
C VAL A 247 -6.98 7.92 4.77
N CYS A 248 -7.33 8.50 3.64
CA CYS A 248 -8.22 7.88 2.66
C CYS A 248 -7.53 7.83 1.29
N ILE A 249 -7.11 6.63 0.89
CA ILE A 249 -6.34 6.37 -0.32
C ILE A 249 -7.27 5.85 -1.42
N SER A 250 -7.20 6.50 -2.58
CA SER A 250 -7.95 6.13 -3.77
C SER A 250 -9.44 5.90 -3.48
N GLY A 251 -10.01 6.76 -2.63
CA GLY A 251 -11.36 6.63 -2.12
C GLY A 251 -12.38 7.49 -2.86
N SER A 252 -13.66 7.13 -2.69
CA SER A 252 -14.78 8.00 -3.08
C SER A 252 -15.76 8.13 -1.91
N HIS A 253 -16.37 9.31 -1.78
CA HIS A 253 -17.45 9.59 -0.84
C HIS A 253 -18.82 9.22 -1.43
N VAL A 254 -18.91 8.80 -2.69
CA VAL A 254 -20.15 8.36 -3.36
C VAL A 254 -20.57 7.01 -2.80
N HIS A 255 -21.33 7.05 -1.72
CA HIS A 255 -21.95 5.92 -1.05
C HIS A 255 -23.23 6.38 -0.36
N ARG A 256 -24.33 5.64 -0.55
CA ARG A 256 -25.61 5.93 0.09
C ARG A 256 -25.51 5.77 1.60
N VAL A 257 -25.92 6.81 2.32
CA VAL A 257 -26.02 6.78 3.78
C VAL A 257 -26.98 5.65 4.18
N ASN A 258 -26.57 4.80 5.13
CA ASN A 258 -27.32 3.61 5.61
C ASN A 258 -27.44 2.43 4.64
N GLN A 259 -26.71 2.42 3.52
CA GLN A 259 -26.61 1.22 2.69
C GLN A 259 -25.44 0.34 3.15
N ALA A 260 -25.63 -0.98 3.20
CA ALA A 260 -24.55 -1.92 3.49
C ALA A 260 -23.39 -1.75 2.49
N PHE A 261 -22.15 -1.72 2.97
CA PHE A 261 -20.96 -1.56 2.12
C PHE A 261 -20.80 -2.68 1.07
N SER A 262 -21.38 -3.86 1.29
CA SER A 262 -21.46 -4.93 0.30
C SER A 262 -22.23 -4.51 -0.97
N LYS A 263 -23.15 -3.55 -0.86
CA LYS A 263 -23.92 -3.00 -1.98
C LYS A 263 -23.18 -1.88 -2.73
N VAL A 264 -22.11 -1.29 -2.19
CA VAL A 264 -21.21 -0.38 -2.94
C VAL A 264 -20.57 -1.09 -4.13
N LEU A 265 -20.35 -2.39 -3.97
CA LEU A 265 -19.82 -3.27 -5.01
C LEU A 265 -20.93 -3.78 -5.95
N ASN A 266 -22.21 -3.55 -5.61
CA ASN A 266 -23.36 -3.94 -6.41
C ASN A 266 -23.68 -2.82 -7.40
N LYS A 267 -22.76 -2.65 -8.33
CA LYS A 267 -22.73 -1.57 -9.30
C LYS A 267 -23.59 -1.95 -10.50
N ASP A 268 -24.44 -1.03 -10.94
CA ASP A 268 -25.21 -1.23 -12.16
C ASP A 268 -24.28 -1.42 -13.35
N GLY A 269 -24.42 -2.56 -14.06
CA GLY A 269 -23.50 -2.96 -15.13
C GLY A 269 -23.37 -1.97 -16.30
N TYR A 270 -24.29 -1.01 -16.45
CA TYR A 270 -24.33 -0.09 -17.59
C TYR A 270 -23.21 0.95 -17.64
N LYS A 271 -22.49 1.21 -16.53
CA LYS A 271 -21.33 2.13 -16.50
C LYS A 271 -19.97 1.42 -16.49
N THR A 272 -19.95 0.10 -16.64
CA THR A 272 -18.70 -0.62 -16.77
C THR A 272 -18.20 -0.44 -18.20
N ARG A 273 -17.01 0.16 -18.38
CA ARG A 273 -16.36 0.23 -19.69
C ARG A 273 -15.22 -0.78 -19.77
N PHE A 274 -14.77 -1.01 -20.99
CA PHE A 274 -13.60 -1.82 -21.31
C PHE A 274 -12.62 -0.96 -22.10
N ASP A 275 -11.33 -1.14 -21.85
CA ASP A 275 -10.31 -0.57 -22.74
C ASP A 275 -10.07 -1.45 -23.98
N GLU A 276 -9.13 -1.04 -24.82
CA GLU A 276 -8.81 -1.69 -26.09
C GLU A 276 -8.34 -3.14 -25.89
N GLU A 277 -7.73 -3.46 -24.74
CA GLU A 277 -7.30 -4.81 -24.38
C GLU A 277 -8.37 -5.62 -23.64
N GLY A 278 -9.61 -5.12 -23.58
CA GLY A 278 -10.73 -5.82 -22.94
C GLY A 278 -10.65 -5.85 -21.42
N ARG A 279 -9.89 -4.95 -20.80
CA ARG A 279 -9.77 -4.82 -19.35
C ARG A 279 -10.90 -3.94 -18.82
N VAL A 280 -11.48 -4.38 -17.72
CA VAL A 280 -12.59 -3.71 -17.05
C VAL A 280 -12.10 -2.41 -16.41
N VAL A 281 -12.87 -1.35 -16.64
CA VAL A 281 -12.64 -0.03 -16.03
C VAL A 281 -13.90 0.41 -15.29
N TRP A 282 -13.73 0.74 -14.01
CA TRP A 282 -14.83 1.03 -13.07
C TRP A 282 -14.91 2.49 -12.64
N ARG A 283 -13.97 3.33 -13.09
CA ARG A 283 -13.92 4.77 -12.82
C ARG A 283 -15.28 5.45 -13.01
N ASP A 284 -15.96 5.15 -14.11
CA ASP A 284 -17.17 5.86 -14.54
C ASP A 284 -18.41 5.52 -13.71
N ILE A 285 -18.32 4.51 -12.85
CA ILE A 285 -19.46 4.06 -12.07
C ILE A 285 -19.93 5.13 -11.07
N CYS A 286 -18.99 5.90 -10.52
CA CYS A 286 -19.29 7.02 -9.63
C CYS A 286 -19.58 8.32 -10.38
N LEU A 287 -19.54 8.33 -11.72
CA LEU A 287 -19.70 9.53 -12.54
C LEU A 287 -21.06 9.62 -13.26
N PRO A 288 -21.64 10.82 -13.40
CA PRO A 288 -21.24 12.05 -12.70
C PRO A 288 -21.42 11.90 -11.18
N ILE A 289 -20.62 12.62 -10.39
CA ILE A 289 -20.78 12.64 -8.93
C ILE A 289 -22.21 13.09 -8.59
N PRO A 290 -22.99 12.33 -7.79
CA PRO A 290 -24.36 12.70 -7.47
C PRO A 290 -24.46 14.08 -6.81
N THR A 291 -25.49 14.84 -7.18
CA THR A 291 -25.82 16.11 -6.53
C THR A 291 -26.66 15.91 -5.27
N ASP A 292 -27.42 14.81 -5.19
CA ASP A 292 -28.20 14.42 -4.02
C ASP A 292 -27.27 14.04 -2.86
N LEU A 293 -27.43 14.72 -1.71
CA LEU A 293 -26.68 14.47 -0.48
C LEU A 293 -27.02 13.12 0.17
N GLY A 294 -28.14 12.48 -0.17
CA GLY A 294 -28.46 11.12 0.30
C GLY A 294 -27.62 10.02 -0.37
N GLU A 295 -27.03 10.32 -1.52
CA GLU A 295 -26.27 9.39 -2.35
C GLU A 295 -24.76 9.43 -2.08
N LYS A 296 -24.32 10.32 -1.19
CA LYS A 296 -22.91 10.54 -0.88
C LYS A 296 -22.70 10.92 0.59
N VAL A 297 -21.50 10.66 1.11
CA VAL A 297 -21.15 11.02 2.49
C VAL A 297 -21.11 12.54 2.63
N ASP A 298 -21.81 13.05 3.65
CA ASP A 298 -21.80 14.45 4.04
C ASP A 298 -20.46 14.81 4.71
N MET A 299 -19.51 15.22 3.88
CA MET A 299 -18.16 15.60 4.30
C MET A 299 -18.14 16.77 5.30
N GLY A 300 -19.19 17.60 5.34
CA GLY A 300 -19.32 18.68 6.32
C GLY A 300 -19.43 18.18 7.77
N ARG A 301 -19.78 16.91 7.97
CA ARG A 301 -19.85 16.25 9.28
C ARG A 301 -18.51 15.78 9.80
N ILE A 302 -17.50 15.63 8.95
CA ILE A 302 -16.17 15.21 9.38
C ILE A 302 -15.50 16.39 10.10
N LYS A 303 -15.19 16.20 11.39
CA LYS A 303 -14.60 17.23 12.28
C LYS A 303 -13.17 16.94 12.70
N CYS A 304 -12.55 15.90 12.14
CA CYS A 304 -11.14 15.58 12.35
C CYS A 304 -10.31 15.88 11.09
N PRO A 305 -8.98 16.07 11.23
CA PRO A 305 -8.05 16.08 10.11
C PRO A 305 -8.26 14.90 9.16
N LEU A 306 -8.32 15.17 7.87
CA LEU A 306 -8.52 14.20 6.80
C LEU A 306 -7.43 14.36 5.74
N MET A 307 -6.68 13.30 5.49
CA MET A 307 -5.78 13.19 4.35
C MET A 307 -6.46 12.38 3.23
N LEU A 308 -6.61 12.98 2.06
CA LEU A 308 -7.00 12.30 0.83
C LEU A 308 -5.76 12.03 -0.02
N VAL A 309 -5.63 10.80 -0.51
CA VAL A 309 -4.53 10.39 -1.39
C VAL A 309 -5.13 9.97 -2.73
N VAL A 310 -4.74 10.68 -3.79
CA VAL A 310 -5.39 10.64 -5.10
C VAL A 310 -4.36 10.29 -6.17
N GLY A 311 -4.52 9.14 -6.82
CA GLY A 311 -3.87 8.87 -8.10
C GLY A 311 -4.69 9.46 -9.25
N GLU A 312 -4.07 10.27 -10.11
CA GLU A 312 -4.80 10.95 -11.19
C GLU A 312 -5.15 10.02 -12.37
N ASP A 313 -4.37 8.96 -12.57
CA ASP A 313 -4.66 7.87 -13.52
C ASP A 313 -5.43 6.72 -12.85
N ASP A 314 -6.27 7.00 -11.83
CA ASP A 314 -7.13 5.97 -11.25
C ASP A 314 -8.21 5.53 -12.24
N GLN A 315 -8.21 4.23 -12.56
CA GLN A 315 -9.14 3.60 -13.51
C GLN A 315 -10.25 2.80 -12.78
N ASN A 316 -10.20 2.73 -11.45
CA ASN A 316 -11.15 1.97 -10.64
C ASN A 316 -12.23 2.85 -10.00
N LEU A 317 -11.89 4.06 -9.53
CA LEU A 317 -12.81 5.06 -8.97
C LEU A 317 -12.48 6.45 -9.50
N ALA A 318 -13.50 7.32 -9.56
CA ALA A 318 -13.35 8.73 -9.93
C ALA A 318 -12.76 9.56 -8.78
N THR A 319 -11.52 9.29 -8.40
CA THR A 319 -10.85 9.85 -7.22
C THR A 319 -10.60 11.35 -7.33
N VAL A 320 -10.21 11.85 -8.51
CA VAL A 320 -9.99 13.28 -8.77
C VAL A 320 -11.29 14.06 -8.64
N GLU A 321 -12.36 13.58 -9.27
CA GLU A 321 -13.68 14.19 -9.24
C GLU A 321 -14.28 14.10 -7.83
N SER A 322 -14.09 12.98 -7.15
CA SER A 322 -14.50 12.79 -5.75
C SER A 322 -13.76 13.75 -4.82
N ALA A 323 -12.45 13.93 -4.96
CA ALA A 323 -11.65 14.85 -4.14
C ALA A 323 -12.10 16.30 -4.33
N LYS A 324 -12.41 16.71 -5.56
CA LYS A 324 -12.95 18.05 -5.86
C LYS A 324 -14.29 18.28 -5.16
N ASP A 325 -15.23 17.35 -5.27
CA ASP A 325 -16.55 17.48 -4.63
C ASP A 325 -16.44 17.44 -3.09
N MET A 326 -15.63 16.53 -2.52
CA MET A 326 -15.36 16.47 -1.08
C MET A 326 -14.78 17.79 -0.56
N THR A 327 -13.84 18.40 -1.30
CA THR A 327 -13.24 19.71 -0.94
C THR A 327 -14.29 20.79 -0.90
N GLN A 328 -15.18 20.86 -1.91
CA GLN A 328 -16.26 21.85 -1.95
C GLN A 328 -17.24 21.69 -0.78
N MET A 329 -17.62 20.45 -0.45
CA MET A 329 -18.48 20.15 0.69
C MET A 329 -17.83 20.56 2.03
N MET A 330 -16.54 20.25 2.23
CA MET A 330 -15.82 20.65 3.45
C MET A 330 -15.65 22.16 3.54
N ARG A 331 -15.36 22.84 2.43
CA ARG A 331 -15.30 24.31 2.35
C ARG A 331 -16.63 24.95 2.72
N ALA A 332 -17.73 24.48 2.14
CA ALA A 332 -19.07 24.99 2.44
C ALA A 332 -19.45 24.83 3.93
N ALA A 333 -18.92 23.79 4.59
CA ALA A 333 -19.11 23.55 6.01
C ALA A 333 -18.09 24.27 6.94
N GLY A 334 -17.14 25.04 6.38
CA GLY A 334 -16.09 25.73 7.14
C GLY A 334 -14.94 24.85 7.63
N ASN A 335 -14.86 23.61 7.15
CA ASN A 335 -13.91 22.58 7.61
C ASN A 335 -12.72 22.34 6.67
N GLU A 336 -12.57 23.13 5.59
CA GLU A 336 -11.49 22.93 4.60
C GLU A 336 -10.09 22.92 5.22
N HIS A 337 -9.87 23.66 6.31
CA HIS A 337 -8.61 23.68 7.05
C HIS A 337 -8.20 22.32 7.66
N LEU A 338 -9.11 21.35 7.74
CA LEU A 338 -8.85 19.99 8.18
C LEU A 338 -8.40 19.07 7.04
N LEU A 339 -8.50 19.52 5.79
CA LEU A 339 -8.29 18.70 4.61
C LEU A 339 -6.85 18.84 4.10
N THR A 340 -6.15 17.72 4.00
CA THR A 340 -4.88 17.58 3.28
C THR A 340 -5.13 16.72 2.05
N ILE A 341 -4.65 17.14 0.88
CA ILE A 341 -4.79 16.35 -0.36
C ILE A 341 -3.40 16.10 -0.93
N LEU A 342 -3.06 14.83 -1.13
CA LEU A 342 -1.91 14.39 -1.89
C LEU A 342 -2.41 13.94 -3.26
N GLN A 343 -1.97 14.62 -4.32
CA GLN A 343 -2.31 14.29 -5.70
C GLN A 343 -1.05 13.83 -6.42
N TYR A 344 -1.12 12.66 -7.04
CA TYR A 344 -0.02 12.05 -7.75
C TYR A 344 -0.39 11.89 -9.23
N PRO A 345 0.15 12.75 -10.10
CA PRO A 345 0.07 12.56 -11.54
C PRO A 345 0.55 11.16 -11.92
N ASP A 346 -0.11 10.54 -12.88
CA ASP A 346 0.30 9.24 -13.45
C ASP A 346 0.35 8.06 -12.45
N ALA A 347 -0.14 8.23 -11.22
CA ALA A 347 -0.37 7.15 -10.27
C ALA A 347 -1.79 6.57 -10.41
N GLY A 348 -1.90 5.26 -10.17
CA GLY A 348 -3.15 4.50 -10.32
C GLY A 348 -3.88 4.28 -9.00
N HIS A 349 -4.81 3.32 -9.01
CA HIS A 349 -5.68 3.03 -7.87
C HIS A 349 -4.94 2.42 -6.66
N LEU A 350 -4.00 1.49 -6.90
CA LEU A 350 -3.40 0.65 -5.86
C LEU A 350 -2.13 1.27 -5.25
N ILE A 351 -2.26 2.41 -4.59
CA ILE A 351 -1.15 3.04 -3.86
C ILE A 351 -0.90 2.26 -2.56
N GLU A 352 0.03 1.30 -2.64
CA GLU A 352 0.43 0.39 -1.57
C GLU A 352 1.65 0.93 -0.80
N PRO A 353 2.15 0.25 0.26
CA PRO A 353 3.40 0.64 0.90
C PRO A 353 4.58 0.68 -0.08
N PRO A 354 5.66 1.43 0.25
CA PRO A 354 6.81 1.63 -0.62
C PRO A 354 7.40 0.33 -1.16
N TYR A 355 7.95 0.40 -2.36
CA TYR A 355 8.64 -0.70 -3.03
C TYR A 355 7.78 -1.92 -3.40
N THR A 356 6.48 -1.89 -3.08
CA THR A 356 5.52 -2.82 -3.68
C THR A 356 5.51 -2.59 -5.20
N PRO A 357 5.64 -3.63 -6.04
CA PRO A 357 5.64 -3.44 -7.47
C PRO A 357 4.34 -2.87 -8.01
N HIS A 358 4.42 -2.10 -9.09
CA HIS A 358 3.24 -1.51 -9.71
C HIS A 358 2.43 -2.53 -10.53
N PHE A 359 1.11 -2.61 -10.28
CA PHE A 359 0.18 -3.44 -11.04
C PHE A 359 -0.80 -2.58 -11.83
N ARG A 360 -0.49 -2.27 -13.10
CA ARG A 360 -1.42 -1.50 -13.94
C ARG A 360 -2.76 -2.22 -14.14
N ALA A 361 -2.73 -3.54 -14.26
CA ALA A 361 -3.92 -4.38 -14.35
C ALA A 361 -3.68 -5.75 -13.68
N SER A 362 -4.72 -6.32 -13.06
CA SER A 362 -4.61 -7.65 -12.44
C SER A 362 -5.94 -8.40 -12.44
N ASN A 363 -5.88 -9.71 -12.22
CA ASN A 363 -7.07 -10.53 -12.05
C ASN A 363 -7.80 -10.10 -10.77
N PHE A 364 -9.11 -9.97 -10.87
CA PHE A 364 -9.99 -9.70 -9.74
C PHE A 364 -11.18 -10.66 -9.79
N ILE A 365 -11.56 -11.20 -8.63
CA ILE A 365 -12.74 -12.04 -8.48
C ILE A 365 -13.87 -11.14 -8.03
N GLN A 366 -14.85 -10.91 -8.91
CA GLN A 366 -16.05 -10.14 -8.57
C GLN A 366 -16.79 -10.85 -7.43
N PRO A 367 -17.07 -10.17 -6.30
CA PRO A 367 -17.69 -10.81 -5.15
C PRO A 367 -19.06 -11.44 -5.44
N GLN A 368 -19.87 -10.82 -6.31
CA GLN A 368 -21.24 -11.23 -6.61
C GLN A 368 -21.30 -12.40 -7.60
N THR A 369 -20.63 -12.26 -8.74
CA THR A 369 -20.68 -13.24 -9.83
C THR A 369 -19.65 -14.36 -9.64
N ARG A 370 -18.63 -14.13 -8.79
CA ARG A 370 -17.43 -14.96 -8.65
C ARG A 370 -16.66 -15.13 -9.96
N GLN A 371 -16.96 -14.30 -10.96
CA GLN A 371 -16.24 -14.29 -12.23
C GLN A 371 -14.90 -13.60 -12.04
N LYS A 372 -13.88 -14.18 -12.69
CA LYS A 372 -12.57 -13.58 -12.80
C LYS A 372 -12.60 -12.60 -13.96
N VAL A 373 -12.25 -11.36 -13.70
CA VAL A 373 -12.13 -10.29 -14.69
C VAL A 373 -10.74 -9.66 -14.61
N MET A 374 -10.26 -9.09 -15.71
CA MET A 374 -9.07 -8.24 -15.70
C MET A 374 -9.49 -6.82 -15.36
N VAL A 375 -9.05 -6.28 -14.23
CA VAL A 375 -9.33 -4.89 -13.85
C VAL A 375 -8.13 -4.03 -14.20
N LEU A 376 -8.37 -2.90 -14.85
CA LEU A 376 -7.40 -1.84 -15.03
C LEU A 376 -7.41 -0.95 -13.78
N TRP A 377 -6.29 -0.90 -13.07
CA TRP A 377 -6.06 -0.04 -11.90
C TRP A 377 -5.48 1.33 -12.30
N GLY A 378 -4.82 1.37 -13.47
CA GLY A 378 -4.13 2.55 -13.99
C GLY A 378 -2.77 2.78 -13.36
N GLY A 379 -2.15 3.90 -13.72
CA GLY A 379 -0.82 4.32 -13.31
C GLY A 379 0.31 3.88 -14.25
N TYR A 380 1.45 4.54 -14.11
CA TYR A 380 2.73 4.21 -14.75
C TYR A 380 3.77 3.84 -13.68
N THR A 381 4.61 2.86 -13.97
CA THR A 381 5.44 2.18 -12.96
C THR A 381 6.28 3.14 -12.11
N LYS A 382 7.01 4.07 -12.73
CA LYS A 382 7.87 5.00 -11.99
C LYS A 382 7.05 6.05 -11.20
N PRO A 383 6.14 6.85 -11.82
CA PRO A 383 5.31 7.77 -11.05
C PRO A 383 4.52 7.11 -9.92
N HIS A 384 4.05 5.86 -10.14
CA HIS A 384 3.35 5.11 -9.11
C HIS A 384 4.27 4.69 -7.96
N ALA A 385 5.50 4.24 -8.25
CA ALA A 385 6.49 3.93 -7.21
C ALA A 385 6.83 5.17 -6.36
N ASP A 386 7.02 6.32 -7.00
CA ASP A 386 7.26 7.60 -6.31
C ASP A 386 6.08 8.01 -5.43
N ALA A 387 4.86 7.85 -5.95
CA ALA A 387 3.65 8.10 -5.18
C ALA A 387 3.57 7.21 -3.93
N GLN A 388 3.91 5.92 -4.04
CA GLN A 388 3.92 5.01 -2.88
C GLN A 388 4.95 5.42 -1.82
N GLU A 389 6.15 5.84 -2.22
CA GLU A 389 7.18 6.35 -1.30
C GLU A 389 6.72 7.63 -0.58
N ASP A 390 6.32 8.64 -1.35
CA ASP A 390 5.97 9.97 -0.82
C ASP A 390 4.70 9.92 0.05
N PHE A 391 3.66 9.18 -0.36
CA PHE A 391 2.46 9.06 0.47
C PHE A 391 2.76 8.34 1.77
N TRP A 392 3.59 7.31 1.77
CA TRP A 392 3.86 6.54 2.97
C TRP A 392 4.51 7.42 4.04
N GLU A 393 5.57 8.14 3.68
CA GLU A 393 6.27 9.08 4.57
C GLU A 393 5.33 10.17 5.11
N LYS A 394 4.52 10.77 4.22
CA LYS A 394 3.56 11.81 4.61
C LYS A 394 2.45 11.26 5.50
N SER A 395 1.98 10.04 5.25
CA SER A 395 0.95 9.40 6.06
C SER A 395 1.46 9.06 7.46
N LEU A 396 2.69 8.55 7.59
CA LEU A 396 3.33 8.32 8.89
C LEU A 396 3.46 9.63 9.66
N SER A 397 3.94 10.69 9.02
CA SER A 397 4.07 12.02 9.63
C SER A 397 2.72 12.59 10.09
N PHE A 398 1.68 12.45 9.25
CA PHE A 398 0.32 12.89 9.55
C PHE A 398 -0.30 12.12 10.73
N LEU A 399 -0.12 10.80 10.77
CA LEU A 399 -0.56 9.97 11.88
C LEU A 399 0.19 10.34 13.17
N GLN A 400 1.51 10.53 13.09
CA GLN A 400 2.32 10.96 14.24
C GLN A 400 1.81 12.29 14.80
N GLN A 401 1.62 13.29 13.94
CA GLN A 401 1.15 14.63 14.31
C GLN A 401 -0.22 14.63 15.02
N HIS A 402 -1.13 13.75 14.61
CA HIS A 402 -2.51 13.79 15.09
C HIS A 402 -2.84 12.77 16.19
N LEU A 403 -2.05 11.70 16.30
CA LEU A 403 -2.29 10.63 17.26
C LEU A 403 -1.37 10.72 18.48
N TYR A 404 -0.13 11.17 18.32
CA TYR A 404 0.74 11.36 19.47
C TYR A 404 0.47 12.69 20.18
N PRO A 405 0.56 12.74 21.52
CA PRO A 405 0.55 13.98 22.25
C PRO A 405 1.75 14.85 21.82
N SER A 406 1.54 16.16 21.71
CA SER A 406 2.68 17.09 21.62
C SER A 406 3.55 16.93 22.87
N PRO A 407 4.90 17.05 22.79
CA PRO A 407 5.78 16.99 23.96
C PRO A 407 5.33 17.89 25.13
N ASP A 408 4.68 19.01 24.82
CA ASP A 408 4.16 19.97 25.80
C ASP A 408 2.86 19.54 26.51
N SER A 409 2.23 18.45 26.06
CA SER A 409 0.91 18.00 26.53
C SER A 409 0.94 16.80 27.47
N VAL A 410 2.12 16.29 27.84
CA VAL A 410 2.26 15.25 28.87
C VAL A 410 2.14 15.92 30.25
N PRO A 411 1.12 15.61 31.06
CA PRO A 411 1.10 16.05 32.45
C PRO A 411 2.34 15.48 33.12
N LYS A 412 3.21 16.33 33.67
CA LYS A 412 4.33 15.88 34.51
C LYS A 412 3.75 14.98 35.58
N ALA A 413 4.07 13.69 35.52
CA ALA A 413 3.68 12.74 36.55
C ALA A 413 4.16 13.30 37.89
N LYS A 414 3.23 13.55 38.82
CA LYS A 414 3.59 13.79 40.21
C LYS A 414 4.16 12.47 40.72
N LEU A 415 5.46 12.52 41.05
CA LEU A 415 6.21 11.44 41.71
C LEU A 415 5.49 10.94 42.96
#